data_AF-A0A1J3JAL5-F1
#
_entry.id   AF-A0A1J3JAL5-F1
#
_cell.length_a   1.000
_cell.length_b   1.000
_cell.length_c   1.000
_cell.angle_alpha   90.00
_cell.angle_beta   90.00
_cell.angle_gamma   90.00
#
_symmetry.space_group_name_H-M   'P 1'
#
loop_
_entity.id
_entity.type
_entity.pdbx_description
1 polymer ?
#
loop_
_entity_poly.entity_id
_entity_poly.type
_entity_poly.pdbx_seq_one_letter_code
_entity_poly.pdbx_strand_id
1 'polypeptide(L)'
;QNDKEKLAEAKRLTYLKGFTEGTMLIGEFVGRKVQDIKPIIKKKLIESGEGIVYSEPEKPVMSRSGDECVVALTDQWYITYGES
;
A
#
# COMPACT_ATOMS: atom_id res chain seq x y z
N GLN A 1 8.06 23.59 5.05
CA GLN A 1 9.05 22.50 4.81
C GLN A 1 9.68 22.77 3.45
N ASN A 2 10.94 23.20 3.42
CA ASN A 2 11.54 23.83 2.24
C ASN A 2 12.52 22.91 1.48
N ASP A 3 13.10 21.90 2.13
CA ASP A 3 14.02 20.94 1.50
C ASP A 3 13.28 19.71 0.93
N LYS A 4 12.45 19.89 -0.11
CA LYS A 4 11.62 18.81 -0.70
C LYS A 4 12.44 17.58 -1.12
N GLU A 5 13.60 17.78 -1.75
CA GLU A 5 14.45 16.70 -2.25
C GLU A 5 15.06 15.87 -1.13
N LYS A 6 15.64 16.53 -0.11
CA LYS A 6 16.21 15.84 1.06
C LYS A 6 15.14 15.08 1.83
N LEU A 7 13.93 15.62 1.93
CA LEU A 7 12.79 14.95 2.56
C LEU A 7 12.35 13.72 1.78
N ALA A 8 12.28 13.81 0.45
CA ALA A 8 11.93 12.67 -0.40
C ALA A 8 12.95 11.53 -0.25
N GLU A 9 14.25 11.86 -0.24
CA GLU A 9 15.31 10.87 -0.08
C GLU A 9 15.29 10.22 1.30
N ALA A 10 15.17 11.03 2.36
CA ALA A 10 15.06 10.53 3.72
C ALA A 10 13.83 9.61 3.88
N LYS A 11 12.67 9.99 3.32
CA LYS A 11 11.45 9.17 3.35
C LYS A 11 11.67 7.83 2.66
N ARG A 12 12.30 7.81 1.47
CA ARG A 12 12.56 6.58 0.72
C ARG A 12 13.44 5.61 1.52
N LEU A 13 14.58 6.09 2.02
CA LEU A 13 15.55 5.28 2.76
C LEU A 13 14.93 4.72 4.06
N THR A 14 14.28 5.58 4.83
CA THR A 14 13.69 5.18 6.12
C THR A 14 12.48 4.26 5.94
N TYR A 15 11.66 4.45 4.91
CA TYR A 15 10.53 3.58 4.62
C TYR A 15 10.97 2.16 4.25
N LEU A 16 11.95 2.04 3.35
CA LEU A 16 12.48 0.74 2.94
C LEU A 16 13.11 0.01 4.14
N LYS A 17 13.99 0.69 4.88
CA LYS A 17 14.66 0.12 6.06
C LYS A 17 13.65 -0.27 7.16
N GLY A 18 12.66 0.58 7.40
CA GLY A 18 11.59 0.31 8.36
C GLY A 18 10.75 -0.92 7.98
N PHE A 19 10.55 -1.15 6.68
CA PHE A 19 9.84 -2.35 6.21
C PHE A 19 10.68 -3.62 6.37
N THR A 20 11.95 -3.61 5.96
CA THR A 20 12.82 -4.80 5.94
C THR A 20 13.41 -5.16 7.29
N GLU A 21 13.90 -4.16 8.04
CA GLU A 21 14.63 -4.38 9.30
C GLU A 21 13.78 -4.07 10.52
N GLY A 22 12.71 -3.29 10.36
CA GLY A 22 11.88 -2.78 11.44
C GLY A 22 11.25 -3.88 12.29
N THR A 23 11.16 -3.60 13.58
CA THR A 23 10.54 -4.48 14.58
C THR A 23 9.49 -3.69 15.35
N MET A 24 8.34 -4.30 15.60
CA MET A 24 7.26 -3.67 16.35
C MET A 24 7.68 -3.44 17.80
N LEU A 25 7.39 -2.25 18.32
CA LEU A 25 7.79 -1.83 19.67
C LEU A 25 6.62 -1.78 20.66
N ILE A 26 5.39 -1.69 20.16
CA ILE A 26 4.18 -1.51 20.97
C ILE A 26 3.03 -2.41 20.49
N GLY A 27 2.09 -2.69 21.40
CA GLY A 27 0.86 -3.42 21.11
C GLY A 27 1.01 -4.94 21.15
N GLU A 28 0.09 -5.64 20.49
CA GLU A 28 0.00 -7.11 20.53
C GLU A 28 1.11 -7.84 19.76
N PHE A 29 1.85 -7.12 18.91
CA PHE A 29 2.85 -7.69 17.99
C PHE A 29 4.29 -7.31 18.31
N VAL A 30 4.57 -6.82 19.52
CA VAL A 30 5.91 -6.42 20.00
C VAL A 30 6.95 -7.51 19.71
N GLY A 31 8.13 -7.10 19.24
CA GLY A 31 9.25 -8.01 18.95
C GLY A 31 9.16 -8.72 17.59
N ARG A 32 8.03 -8.61 16.87
CA ARG A 32 7.88 -9.18 15.51
C ARG A 32 8.33 -8.22 14.42
N LYS A 33 8.78 -8.76 13.29
CA LYS A 33 9.19 -7.99 12.11
C LYS A 33 7.99 -7.29 11.46
N VAL A 34 8.22 -6.06 11.01
CA VAL A 34 7.20 -5.21 10.35
C VAL A 34 6.70 -5.87 9.07
N GLN A 35 7.59 -6.46 8.27
CA GLN A 35 7.23 -7.15 7.02
C GLN A 35 6.18 -8.25 7.23
N ASP A 36 6.36 -9.08 8.26
CA ASP A 36 5.48 -10.23 8.53
C ASP A 36 4.12 -9.78 9.08
N ILE A 37 4.12 -8.70 9.87
CA ILE A 37 2.93 -8.26 10.59
C ILE A 37 2.05 -7.29 9.82
N LYS A 38 2.62 -6.51 8.90
CA LYS A 38 1.87 -5.56 8.07
C LYS A 38 0.64 -6.17 7.39
N PRO A 39 0.68 -7.37 6.76
CA PRO A 39 -0.52 -7.99 6.19
C PRO A 39 -1.55 -8.41 7.26
N ILE A 40 -1.08 -8.84 8.44
CA ILE A 40 -1.94 -9.26 9.55
C ILE A 40 -2.71 -8.06 10.13
N ILE A 41 -2.01 -6.94 10.37
CA ILE A 41 -2.63 -5.70 10.86
C ILE A 41 -3.63 -5.17 9.83
N LYS A 42 -3.27 -5.17 8.54
CA LYS A 42 -4.19 -4.77 7.46
C LYS A 42 -5.48 -5.59 7.52
N LYS A 43 -5.36 -6.92 7.63
CA LYS A 43 -6.52 -7.81 7.73
C LYS A 43 -7.37 -7.51 8.97
N LYS A 44 -6.73 -7.34 10.14
CA LYS A 44 -7.42 -7.02 11.40
C LYS A 44 -8.20 -5.70 11.33
N LEU A 45 -7.62 -4.66 10.73
CA LEU A 45 -8.31 -3.37 10.53
C LEU A 45 -9.52 -3.49 9.60
N ILE A 46 -9.42 -4.30 8.55
CA ILE A 46 -10.56 -4.55 7.64
C ILE A 46 -11.66 -5.35 8.37
N GLU A 47 -11.29 -6.41 9.08
CA GLU A 47 -12.26 -7.27 9.79
C GLU A 47 -12.97 -6.56 10.95
N SER A 48 -12.30 -5.62 11.61
CA SER A 48 -12.88 -4.77 12.66
C SER A 48 -13.70 -3.59 12.11
N GLY A 49 -13.68 -3.33 10.80
CA GLY A 49 -14.33 -2.18 10.19
C GLY A 49 -13.60 -0.85 10.41
N GLU A 50 -12.39 -0.87 10.97
CA GLU A 50 -11.55 0.31 11.21
C GLU A 50 -10.71 0.72 9.99
N GLY A 51 -10.71 -0.10 8.93
CA GLY A 51 -10.02 0.17 7.68
C GLY A 51 -10.80 -0.33 6.47
N ILE A 52 -10.61 0.35 5.34
CA ILE A 52 -11.18 -0.05 4.05
C ILE A 52 -10.07 -0.22 3.01
N VAL A 53 -10.32 -1.07 2.01
CA VAL A 53 -9.43 -1.17 0.85
C VAL A 53 -9.82 -0.07 -0.13
N TYR A 54 -8.88 0.82 -0.41
CA TYR A 54 -8.99 1.85 -1.42
C TYR A 54 -7.97 1.57 -2.53
N SER A 55 -8.34 1.83 -3.78
CA SER A 55 -7.52 1.57 -4.95
C SER A 55 -7.54 2.78 -5.87
N GLU A 56 -6.37 3.19 -6.34
CA GLU A 56 -6.17 4.34 -7.22
C GLU A 56 -5.07 4.03 -8.27
N PRO A 57 -5.09 4.70 -9.43
CA PRO A 57 -4.00 4.62 -10.38
C PRO A 57 -2.69 5.15 -9.76
N GLU A 58 -1.57 4.46 -9.99
CA GLU A 58 -0.26 4.91 -9.47
C GLU A 58 0.15 6.29 -10.03
N LYS A 59 -0.28 6.59 -11.25
CA LYS A 59 -0.07 7.85 -11.96
C LYS A 59 -1.35 8.22 -12.71
N PRO A 60 -1.55 9.49 -13.09
CA PRO A 60 -2.68 9.88 -13.93
C PRO A 60 -2.72 9.05 -15.22
N VAL A 61 -3.87 8.45 -15.50
CA VAL A 61 -4.12 7.66 -16.71
C VAL A 61 -5.23 8.37 -17.50
N MET A 62 -4.98 8.65 -18.77
CA MET A 62 -5.96 9.29 -19.64
C MET A 62 -6.54 8.28 -20.62
N SER A 63 -7.85 8.24 -20.70
CA SER A 63 -8.58 7.46 -21.71
C SER A 63 -8.44 8.08 -23.10
N ARG A 64 -8.84 7.35 -24.14
CA ARG A 64 -8.85 7.85 -25.52
C ARG A 64 -9.89 8.96 -25.75
N SER A 65 -10.95 9.00 -24.95
CA SER A 65 -11.94 10.09 -24.98
C SER A 65 -11.45 11.35 -24.29
N GLY A 66 -10.31 11.30 -23.60
CA GLY A 66 -9.74 12.43 -22.87
C GLY A 66 -10.18 12.50 -21.40
N ASP A 67 -10.93 11.51 -20.91
CA ASP A 67 -11.32 11.41 -19.50
C ASP A 67 -10.18 10.81 -18.66
N GLU A 68 -10.02 11.30 -17.42
CA GLU A 68 -9.10 10.73 -16.44
C GLU A 68 -9.67 9.41 -15.89
N CYS A 69 -8.89 8.34 -15.99
CA CYS A 69 -9.30 7.00 -15.59
C CYS A 69 -9.22 6.83 -14.06
N VAL A 70 -10.12 5.99 -13.55
CA VAL A 70 -10.17 5.57 -12.15
C VAL A 70 -10.08 4.04 -12.05
N VAL A 71 -9.75 3.52 -10.87
CA VAL A 71 -9.85 2.08 -10.59
C VAL A 71 -11.29 1.76 -10.18
N ALA A 72 -11.91 0.82 -10.89
CA ALA A 72 -13.26 0.36 -10.61
C ALA A 72 -13.25 -1.14 -10.30
N LEU A 73 -13.98 -1.53 -9.26
CA LEU A 73 -14.28 -2.93 -8.97
C LEU A 73 -15.58 -3.30 -9.68
N THR A 74 -15.48 -3.98 -10.82
CA THR A 74 -16.61 -4.32 -11.68
C THR A 74 -16.58 -5.78 -12.10
N ASP A 75 -17.76 -6.36 -12.31
CA ASP A 75 -17.87 -7.68 -12.91
C ASP A 75 -17.35 -7.64 -14.35
N GLN A 76 -16.38 -8.49 -14.65
CA GLN A 76 -15.74 -8.55 -15.96
C GLN A 76 -15.18 -9.94 -16.26
N TRP A 77 -15.18 -10.31 -17.53
CA TRP A 77 -14.44 -11.49 -18.00
C TRP A 77 -12.96 -11.13 -18.14
N TYR A 78 -12.08 -11.98 -17.62
CA TYR A 78 -10.63 -11.79 -17.69
C TYR A 78 -9.90 -13.12 -17.89
N ILE A 79 -8.66 -13.06 -18.38
CA ILE A 79 -7.78 -14.22 -18.54
C ILE A 79 -6.91 -14.34 -17.28
N THR A 80 -6.81 -15.54 -16.71
CA THR A 80 -6.04 -15.83 -15.49
C THR A 80 -4.54 -15.98 -15.78
N TYR A 81 -3.86 -14.88 -16.09
CA TYR A 81 -2.40 -14.90 -16.35
C TYR A 81 -1.53 -15.30 -15.14
N GLY A 82 -2.08 -15.31 -13.93
CA GLY A 82 -1.35 -15.61 -12.69
C GLY A 82 -1.37 -17.09 -12.27
N GLU A 83 -2.14 -17.93 -12.95
CA GLU A 83 -2.18 -19.37 -12.70
C GLU A 83 -1.22 -20.07 -13.67
N SER A 84 -0.04 -20.45 -13.16
CA SER A 84 0.90 -21.39 -13.80
C SER A 84 1.46 -22.35 -12.77
#